data_AF-A0A803M9Q6-F1
#
_entry.id   AF-A0A803M9Q6-F1
#
_cell.length_a   1.000
_cell.length_b   1.000
_cell.length_c   1.000
_cell.angle_alpha   90.00
_cell.angle_beta   90.00
_cell.angle_gamma   90.00
#
_symmetry.space_group_name_H-M   'P 1'
#
loop_
_entity.id
_entity.type
_entity.pdbx_description
1 polymer ?
#
loop_
_entity_poly.entity_id
_entity_poly.type
_entity_poly.pdbx_seq_one_letter_code
_entity_poly.pdbx_strand_id
1 'polypeptide(L)'
;MYEALQHLLKKSAPHTAFGLIINDILQLASECHLCLFSFVKRSGNCVAHEIAKLALSFGELRVWLEEVPAGISQFVMADLASSFE
;
A
#
# COMPACT_ATOMS: atom_id res chain seq x y z
N MET A 1 12.37 -1.43 -4.86
CA MET A 1 10.92 -1.24 -5.17
C MET A 1 10.39 -2.29 -6.15
N TYR A 2 11.15 -2.71 -7.17
CA TYR A 2 10.73 -3.79 -8.09
C TYR A 2 10.75 -5.20 -7.49
N GLU A 3 11.60 -5.43 -6.48
CA GLU A 3 11.79 -6.76 -5.88
C GLU A 3 10.50 -7.34 -5.27
N ALA A 4 9.74 -6.55 -4.51
CA ALA A 4 8.45 -6.97 -3.96
C ALA A 4 7.48 -7.40 -5.06
N LEU A 5 7.33 -6.57 -6.09
CA LEU A 5 6.43 -6.87 -7.20
C LEU A 5 6.87 -8.15 -7.95
N GLN A 6 8.17 -8.35 -8.15
CA GLN A 6 8.68 -9.57 -8.79
C GLN A 6 8.31 -10.82 -7.99
N HIS A 7 8.46 -10.79 -6.67
CA HIS A 7 8.09 -11.91 -5.80
C HIS A 7 6.58 -12.16 -5.76
N LEU A 8 5.77 -11.10 -5.73
CA LEU A 8 4.31 -11.20 -5.77
C LEU A 8 3.80 -11.76 -7.10
N LEU A 9 4.35 -11.31 -8.23
CA LEU A 9 4.02 -11.82 -9.56
C LEU A 9 4.42 -13.29 -9.74
N LYS A 10 5.55 -13.70 -9.16
CA LYS A 10 6.01 -15.10 -9.17
C LYS A 10 5.33 -15.96 -8.11
N LYS A 11 4.53 -15.37 -7.21
CA LYS A 11 3.94 -16.03 -6.04
C LYS A 11 4.98 -16.82 -5.22
N SER A 12 6.14 -16.21 -4.99
CA SER A 12 7.28 -16.86 -4.33
C SER A 12 7.99 -15.89 -3.40
N ALA A 13 8.11 -16.28 -2.13
CA ALA A 13 8.80 -15.50 -1.11
C ALA A 13 10.23 -16.04 -0.84
N PRO A 14 11.22 -15.15 -0.68
CA PRO A 14 12.56 -15.56 -0.23
C PRO A 14 12.55 -15.91 1.27
N HIS A 15 13.53 -16.68 1.74
CA HIS A 15 13.70 -16.99 3.17
C HIS A 15 14.37 -15.84 3.94
N THR A 16 13.69 -14.69 3.99
CA THR A 16 14.15 -13.46 4.67
C THR A 16 12.99 -12.82 5.45
N ALA A 17 13.29 -11.88 6.36
CA ALA A 17 12.25 -11.10 7.05
C ALA A 17 11.31 -10.38 6.08
N PHE A 18 11.85 -9.88 4.95
CA PHE A 18 11.05 -9.32 3.87
C PHE A 18 10.15 -10.36 3.20
N GLY A 19 10.64 -11.60 3.01
CA GLY A 19 9.85 -12.68 2.47
C GLY A 19 8.70 -13.14 3.36
N LEU A 20 8.80 -12.95 4.68
CA LEU A 20 7.64 -13.17 5.57
C LEU A 20 6.48 -12.24 5.20
N ILE A 21 6.76 -10.96 4.94
CA ILE A 21 5.74 -9.99 4.48
C ILE A 21 5.14 -10.43 3.14
N ILE A 22 5.96 -10.94 2.21
CA ILE A 22 5.47 -11.46 0.92
C ILE A 22 4.57 -12.68 1.13
N ASN A 23 4.92 -13.59 2.03
CA ASN A 23 4.08 -14.75 2.37
C ASN A 23 2.73 -14.31 2.93
N ASP A 24 2.71 -13.36 3.86
CA ASP A 24 1.47 -12.84 4.45
C ASP A 24 0.57 -12.21 3.36
N ILE A 25 1.16 -11.42 2.45
CA ILE A 25 0.43 -10.84 1.31
C ILE A 25 -0.14 -11.94 0.41
N LEU A 26 0.64 -12.96 0.07
CA LEU A 26 0.19 -14.06 -0.79
C LEU A 26 -0.89 -14.91 -0.14
N GLN A 27 -0.82 -15.12 1.18
CA GLN A 27 -1.84 -15.82 1.96
C GLN A 27 -3.16 -15.04 1.91
N LEU A 28 -3.14 -13.75 2.23
CA LEU A 28 -4.34 -12.89 2.15
C LEU A 28 -4.89 -12.80 0.72
N ALA A 29 -4.01 -12.71 -0.28
CA ALA A 29 -4.41 -12.69 -1.69
C ALA A 29 -5.08 -14.00 -2.14
N SER A 30 -4.76 -15.13 -1.50
CA SER A 30 -5.39 -16.42 -1.79
C SER A 30 -6.84 -16.53 -1.30
N GLU A 31 -7.23 -15.67 -0.36
CA GLU A 31 -8.61 -15.57 0.14
C GLU A 31 -9.51 -14.74 -0.81
N CYS A 32 -8.90 -13.99 -1.73
CA CYS A 32 -9.61 -13.23 -2.77
C CYS A 32 -9.93 -14.12 -3.97
N HIS A 33 -11.09 -13.93 -4.60
CA HIS A 33 -11.43 -14.61 -5.86
C HIS A 33 -10.42 -14.29 -6.98
N LEU A 34 -9.98 -13.03 -7.06
CA LEU A 34 -8.96 -12.55 -7.97
C LEU A 34 -8.15 -11.44 -7.28
N CYS A 35 -6.83 -11.55 -7.30
CA CYS A 35 -5.92 -10.51 -6.84
C CYS A 35 -4.81 -10.32 -7.89
N LEU A 36 -4.60 -9.08 -8.32
CA LEU A 36 -3.59 -8.71 -9.32
C LEU A 36 -2.63 -7.69 -8.72
N PHE A 37 -1.34 -7.86 -9.03
CA PHE A 37 -0.30 -6.94 -8.60
C PHE A 37 0.24 -6.18 -9.80
N SER A 38 0.38 -4.87 -9.68
CA SER A 38 0.94 -4.01 -10.73
C SER A 38 1.80 -2.90 -10.15
N PHE A 39 2.67 -2.35 -10.97
CA PHE A 39 3.45 -1.17 -10.62
C PHE A 39 2.65 0.09 -10.98
N VAL A 40 2.51 0.99 -10.00
CA VAL A 40 1.93 2.32 -10.22
C VAL A 40 2.97 3.38 -9.86
N LYS A 41 3.08 4.42 -10.69
CA LYS A 41 3.95 5.57 -10.39
C LYS A 41 3.45 6.28 -9.14
N ARG A 42 4.35 6.95 -8.40
CA ARG A 42 4.00 7.71 -7.19
C ARG A 42 2.82 8.66 -7.38
N SER A 43 2.70 9.30 -8.55
CA SER A 43 1.60 10.21 -8.86
C SER A 43 0.22 9.55 -8.79
N GLY A 44 0.11 8.28 -9.20
CA GLY A 44 -1.12 7.49 -9.12
C GLY A 44 -1.26 6.67 -7.83
N ASN A 45 -0.37 6.86 -6.87
CA ASN A 45 -0.46 6.26 -5.53
C ASN A 45 -0.05 7.28 -4.46
N CYS A 46 -0.42 8.54 -4.68
CA CYS A 46 0.06 9.68 -3.89
C CYS A 46 -0.45 9.62 -2.45
N VAL A 47 -1.73 9.22 -2.27
CA VAL A 47 -2.34 9.04 -0.96
C VAL A 47 -1.54 8.05 -0.11
N ALA A 48 -1.29 6.83 -0.60
CA ALA A 48 -0.52 5.84 0.15
C ALA A 48 0.92 6.31 0.44
N HIS A 49 1.52 7.04 -0.50
CA HIS A 49 2.86 7.61 -0.31
C HIS A 49 2.91 8.62 0.84
N GLU A 50 1.96 9.55 0.89
CA GLU A 50 1.92 10.58 1.93
C GLU A 50 1.50 10.00 3.28
N ILE A 51 0.65 8.97 3.30
CA ILE A 51 0.34 8.20 4.52
C ILE A 51 1.61 7.56 5.08
N ALA A 52 2.39 6.87 4.25
CA ALA A 52 3.63 6.24 4.69
C ALA A 52 4.64 7.27 5.23
N LYS A 53 4.73 8.45 4.61
CA LYS A 53 5.57 9.55 5.10
C LYS A 53 5.07 10.13 6.41
N LEU A 54 3.75 10.32 6.56
CA LEU A 54 3.16 10.82 7.79
C LEU A 54 3.38 9.84 8.95
N ALA A 55 3.26 8.54 8.69
CA ALA A 55 3.48 7.50 9.71
C ALA A 55 4.86 7.58 10.38
N LEU A 56 5.90 7.99 9.63
CA LEU A 56 7.26 8.17 10.15
C LEU A 56 7.38 9.32 11.16
N SER A 57 6.43 10.26 11.18
CA SER A 57 6.42 11.36 12.15
C SER A 57 5.89 10.94 13.54
N PHE A 58 5.32 9.74 13.65
CA PHE A 58 4.78 9.22 14.89
C PHE A 58 5.78 8.25 15.54
N GLY A 59 5.99 8.39 16.85
CA GLY A 59 6.82 7.47 17.63
C GLY A 59 6.08 6.22 18.11
N GLU A 60 4.79 6.11 17.81
CA GLU A 60 3.89 5.09 18.31
C GLU A 60 2.84 4.68 17.25
N LEU A 61 2.20 3.53 17.47
CA LEU A 61 1.10 3.07 16.63
C LEU A 61 -0.07 4.06 16.69
N ARG A 62 -0.55 4.45 15.52
CA ARG A 62 -1.71 5.33 15.36
C ARG A 62 -2.75 4.61 14.51
N VAL A 63 -3.96 4.48 15.03
CA VAL A 63 -5.11 3.88 14.34
C VAL A 63 -6.11 4.98 14.03
N TRP A 64 -6.70 4.95 12.85
CA TRP A 64 -7.74 5.89 12.44
C TRP A 64 -9.07 5.15 12.54
N LEU A 65 -10.08 5.78 13.16
CA LEU A 65 -11.39 5.16 13.37
C LEU A 65 -12.45 5.72 12.42
N GLU A 66 -12.56 7.05 12.33
CA GLU A 66 -13.63 7.72 11.59
C GLU A 66 -13.07 8.59 10.46
N GLU A 67 -12.11 9.44 10.77
CA GLU A 67 -11.59 10.45 9.84
C GLU A 67 -10.14 10.19 9.42
N VAL A 68 -9.85 10.57 8.19
CA VAL A 68 -8.47 10.57 7.67
C VAL A 68 -7.65 11.66 8.39
N PRO A 69 -6.35 11.44 8.66
CA PRO A 69 -5.53 12.48 9.27
C PRO A 69 -5.57 13.77 8.45
N ALA A 70 -5.62 14.92 9.14
CA ALA A 70 -5.75 16.23 8.50
C ALA A 70 -4.73 16.47 7.37
N GLY A 71 -3.48 16.00 7.54
CA GLY A 71 -2.41 16.11 6.53
C GLY A 71 -2.59 15.26 5.27
N ILE A 72 -3.54 14.32 5.26
CA ILE A 72 -3.79 13.39 4.16
C ILE A 72 -5.05 13.75 3.36
N SER A 73 -6.01 14.45 3.98
CA SER A 73 -7.30 14.82 3.39
C SER A 73 -7.21 15.41 1.98
N GLN A 74 -6.28 16.35 1.75
CA GLN A 74 -6.08 16.99 0.45
C GLN A 74 -5.68 16.00 -0.66
N PHE A 75 -4.90 14.97 -0.33
CA PHE A 75 -4.47 13.96 -1.30
C PHE A 75 -5.62 13.02 -1.66
N VAL A 76 -6.46 12.68 -0.69
CA VAL A 76 -7.67 11.87 -0.92
C VAL A 76 -8.66 12.61 -1.83
N MET A 77 -8.89 13.90 -1.58
CA MET A 77 -9.76 14.72 -2.42
C MET A 77 -9.26 14.83 -3.87
N ALA A 78 -7.95 14.99 -4.05
CA ALA A 78 -7.35 15.02 -5.39
C ALA A 78 -7.46 13.67 -6.13
N ASP A 79 -7.26 12.55 -5.43
CA ASP A 79 -7.38 11.20 -5.97
C ASP A 79 -8.82 10.90 -6.44
N LEU A 80 -9.81 11.30 -5.62
CA LEU A 80 -11.22 11.22 -5.96
C LEU A 80 -11.56 12.05 -7.19
N ALA A 81 -11.07 13.28 -7.29
CA ALA A 81 -11.33 14.14 -8.45
C ALA A 81 -10.76 13.55 -9.76
N SER A 82 -9.60 12.90 -9.71
CA SER A 82 -8.98 12.25 -10.87
C SER A 82 -9.68 10.97 -11.34
N SER A 83 -10.58 10.42 -10.52
CA SER A 83 -11.36 9.22 -10.87
C SER A 83 -12.64 9.51 -11.67
N PHE A 84 -12.97 10.80 -11.87
CA PHE A 84 -14.16 11.26 -12.61
C PHE A 84 -13.83 11.85 -14.00
N GLU A 85 -12.58 11.75 -14.45
CA GLU A 85 -12.13 12.09 -15.81
C GLU A 85 -11.90 10.82 -16.64
#